data_AF-A0A4Y2ST53-F1
#
_entry.id   AF-A0A4Y2ST53-F1
#
_cell.length_a   1.000
_cell.length_b   1.000
_cell.length_c   1.000
_cell.angle_alpha   90.00
_cell.angle_beta   90.00
_cell.angle_gamma   90.00
#
_symmetry.space_group_name_H-M   'P 1'
#
loop_
_entity.id
_entity.type
_entity.pdbx_description
1 polymer ?
#
loop_
_entity_poly.entity_id
_entity_poly.type
_entity_poly.pdbx_seq_one_letter_code
_entity_poly.pdbx_strand_id
1 'polypeptide(L)'
;MYARGLYGARNPPLNTLWATFYDPPFFSQIIARNRLKEITYFLLFDHKTERSEGLKSDKFALASFLWYPFIENSVSCYKPGVNLTIDEQFLLSKARCPFTQYIPSKLDNFGIKFWLFVCVDSKYVLNGFPYTDADSERPADQAVREHVVMKFTQPYLGKPKRNVTTNSYFSNVKLCERFNMY
;
A
#
# COMPACT_ATOMS: atom_id res chain seq x y z
N MET A 1 -9.40 -5.66 -15.35
CA MET A 1 -9.30 -5.62 -13.86
C MET A 1 -10.30 -4.65 -13.25
N TYR A 2 -10.39 -3.40 -13.69
CA TYR A 2 -11.37 -2.43 -13.17
C TYR A 2 -12.83 -2.91 -13.25
N ALA A 3 -13.28 -3.34 -14.43
CA ALA A 3 -14.62 -3.92 -14.59
C ALA A 3 -14.89 -5.08 -13.62
N ARG A 4 -13.91 -5.97 -13.41
CA ARG A 4 -14.04 -7.09 -12.45
C ARG A 4 -14.31 -6.59 -11.02
N GLY A 5 -13.75 -5.45 -10.62
CA GLY A 5 -14.04 -4.82 -9.32
C GLY A 5 -15.47 -4.27 -9.24
N LEU A 6 -15.98 -3.68 -10.32
CA LEU A 6 -17.36 -3.17 -10.40
C LEU A 6 -18.41 -4.28 -10.32
N TYR A 7 -18.14 -5.46 -10.88
CA TYR A 7 -19.05 -6.60 -10.83
C TYR A 7 -19.16 -7.25 -9.42
N GLY A 8 -18.61 -6.63 -8.37
CA GLY A 8 -18.95 -6.87 -6.96
C GLY A 8 -18.59 -8.25 -6.40
N ALA A 9 -18.08 -9.16 -7.23
CA ALA A 9 -17.81 -10.49 -6.79
C ALA A 9 -16.46 -10.51 -6.05
N ARG A 10 -16.52 -10.89 -4.78
CA ARG A 10 -15.37 -11.17 -3.93
C ARG A 10 -14.65 -12.39 -4.50
N ASN A 11 -13.75 -12.18 -5.46
CA ASN A 11 -12.99 -13.21 -6.17
C ASN A 11 -13.84 -14.30 -6.84
N PRO A 12 -14.74 -13.97 -7.80
CA PRO A 12 -15.39 -15.01 -8.56
C PRO A 12 -14.30 -15.79 -9.33
N PRO A 13 -14.41 -17.12 -9.43
CA PRO A 13 -13.48 -17.90 -10.24
C PRO A 13 -13.44 -17.31 -11.66
N LEU A 14 -12.26 -17.15 -12.25
CA LEU A 14 -12.11 -16.46 -13.54
C LEU A 14 -13.04 -17.05 -14.62
N ASN A 15 -13.34 -18.34 -14.55
CA ASN A 15 -14.24 -19.02 -15.49
C ASN A 15 -15.67 -18.44 -15.49
N THR A 16 -16.14 -17.88 -14.37
CA THR A 16 -17.49 -17.30 -14.26
C THR A 16 -17.62 -15.96 -15.02
N LEU A 17 -16.53 -15.19 -15.14
CA LEU A 17 -16.53 -13.92 -15.87
C LEU A 17 -16.61 -14.09 -17.39
N TRP A 18 -16.38 -15.31 -17.90
CA TRP A 18 -16.53 -15.70 -19.30
C TRP A 18 -17.61 -16.79 -19.48
N ALA A 19 -18.48 -16.97 -18.49
CA ALA A 19 -19.57 -17.94 -18.59
C ALA A 19 -20.71 -17.34 -19.41
N THR A 20 -21.21 -18.07 -20.41
CA THR A 20 -22.29 -17.64 -21.31
C THR A 20 -23.61 -17.36 -20.59
N PHE A 21 -23.87 -18.01 -19.46
CA PHE A 21 -25.13 -17.87 -18.73
C PHE A 21 -25.22 -16.60 -17.87
N TYR A 22 -24.07 -16.08 -17.42
CA TYR A 22 -23.97 -14.86 -16.60
C TYR A 22 -23.29 -13.72 -17.36
N ASP A 23 -23.06 -13.89 -18.66
CA ASP A 23 -22.12 -13.11 -19.46
C ASP A 23 -22.43 -11.62 -19.37
N PRO A 24 -21.58 -10.82 -18.72
CA PRO A 24 -21.46 -9.43 -19.10
C PRO A 24 -20.65 -9.46 -20.40
N PRO A 25 -21.27 -9.21 -21.57
CA PRO A 25 -20.64 -9.42 -22.89
C PRO A 25 -19.30 -8.67 -23.06
N PHE A 26 -19.05 -7.70 -22.18
CA PHE A 26 -17.83 -6.95 -22.03
C PHE A 26 -16.52 -7.77 -21.94
N PHE A 27 -16.45 -8.83 -21.12
CA PHE A 27 -15.15 -9.49 -20.88
C PHE A 27 -14.67 -10.33 -22.07
N SER A 28 -15.57 -11.11 -22.65
CA SER A 28 -15.31 -11.99 -23.79
C SER A 28 -15.02 -11.19 -25.07
N GLN A 29 -15.62 -10.00 -25.23
CA GLN A 29 -15.36 -9.10 -26.35
C GLN A 29 -13.97 -8.42 -26.31
N ILE A 30 -13.41 -8.21 -25.12
CA ILE A 30 -12.14 -7.48 -24.96
C ILE A 30 -10.93 -8.42 -25.01
N ILE A 31 -10.98 -9.53 -24.28
CA ILE A 31 -9.86 -10.45 -24.18
C ILE A 31 -10.32 -11.89 -23.97
N ALA A 32 -9.70 -12.82 -24.67
CA ALA A 32 -9.94 -14.24 -24.44
C ALA A 32 -9.51 -14.62 -23.02
N ARG A 33 -10.31 -15.45 -22.34
CA ARG A 33 -10.06 -15.92 -20.97
C ARG A 33 -8.64 -16.46 -20.76
N ASN A 34 -8.20 -17.35 -21.66
CA ASN A 34 -6.88 -17.99 -21.54
C ASN A 34 -5.75 -17.00 -21.78
N ARG A 35 -5.95 -16.01 -22.67
CA ARG A 35 -4.99 -14.94 -22.89
C ARG A 35 -4.81 -14.07 -21.64
N LEU A 36 -5.89 -13.75 -20.93
CA LEU A 36 -5.79 -13.05 -19.66
C LEU A 36 -5.06 -13.88 -18.59
N LYS A 37 -5.31 -15.20 -18.53
CA LYS A 37 -4.59 -16.11 -17.62
C LYS A 37 -3.09 -16.10 -17.88
N GLU A 38 -2.68 -16.22 -19.15
CA GLU A 38 -1.28 -16.16 -19.56
C GLU A 38 -0.63 -14.83 -19.17
N ILE A 39 -1.24 -13.70 -19.55
CA ILE A 39 -0.70 -12.36 -19.22
C ILE A 39 -0.54 -12.22 -17.71
N THR A 40 -1.57 -12.59 -16.93
CA THR A 40 -1.51 -12.49 -15.46
C THR A 40 -0.43 -13.40 -14.86
N TYR A 41 -0.21 -14.58 -15.45
CA TYR A 41 0.79 -15.53 -14.98
C TYR A 41 2.23 -15.06 -15.22
N PHE A 42 2.47 -14.38 -16.35
CA PHE A 42 3.81 -13.89 -16.72
C PHE A 42 4.06 -12.43 -16.35
N LEU A 43 3.11 -11.76 -15.69
CA LEU A 43 3.26 -10.36 -15.29
C LEU A 43 4.33 -10.23 -14.21
N LEU A 44 5.35 -9.42 -14.50
CA LEU A 44 6.47 -9.12 -13.63
C LEU A 44 6.69 -7.61 -13.64
N PHE A 45 7.13 -7.07 -12.51
CA PHE A 45 7.37 -5.63 -12.33
C PHE A 45 8.83 -5.33 -12.00
N ASP A 46 9.71 -6.26 -12.31
CA ASP A 46 11.14 -6.20 -12.04
C ASP A 46 11.95 -6.84 -13.17
N HIS A 47 13.24 -6.52 -13.22
CA HIS A 47 14.18 -7.17 -14.10
C HIS A 47 14.80 -8.38 -13.40
N LYS A 48 14.56 -9.59 -13.94
CA LYS A 48 15.04 -10.85 -13.35
C LYS A 48 16.55 -10.87 -13.10
N THR A 49 17.33 -10.19 -13.94
CA THR A 49 18.79 -10.08 -13.86
C THR A 49 19.26 -9.28 -12.63
N GLU A 50 18.45 -8.35 -12.15
CA GLU A 50 18.78 -7.44 -11.04
C GLU A 50 18.11 -7.85 -9.72
N ARG A 51 17.13 -8.75 -9.78
CA ARG A 51 16.31 -9.19 -8.65
C ARG A 51 17.13 -9.60 -7.42
N SER A 52 18.16 -10.41 -7.61
CA SER A 52 18.96 -10.93 -6.50
C SER A 52 19.69 -9.82 -5.75
N GLU A 53 20.12 -8.77 -6.46
CA GLU A 53 20.80 -7.63 -5.86
C GLU A 53 19.80 -6.69 -5.21
N GLY A 54 18.70 -6.37 -5.90
CA GLY A 54 17.63 -5.53 -5.38
C GLY A 54 17.03 -6.07 -4.08
N LEU A 55 16.84 -7.38 -3.97
CA LEU A 55 16.30 -8.00 -2.75
C LEU A 55 17.25 -7.96 -1.54
N LYS A 56 18.55 -7.68 -1.73
CA LYS A 56 19.48 -7.51 -0.60
C LYS A 56 19.26 -6.19 0.12
N SER A 57 18.95 -5.13 -0.63
CA SER A 57 18.74 -3.78 -0.11
C SER A 57 17.27 -3.47 0.15
N ASP A 58 16.36 -3.97 -0.69
CA ASP A 58 14.94 -3.71 -0.63
C ASP A 58 14.13 -5.01 -0.70
N LYS A 59 13.57 -5.42 0.44
CA LYS A 59 12.69 -6.60 0.51
C LYS A 59 11.47 -6.47 -0.41
N PHE A 60 11.05 -5.25 -0.74
CA PHE A 60 9.89 -4.96 -1.59
C PHE A 60 10.25 -4.78 -3.08
N ALA A 61 11.51 -5.00 -3.47
CA ALA A 61 12.04 -4.69 -4.81
C ALA A 61 11.19 -5.20 -5.99
N LEU A 62 10.48 -6.34 -5.83
CA LEU A 62 9.61 -6.91 -6.86
C LEU A 62 8.41 -6.03 -7.23
N ALA A 63 8.05 -5.05 -6.40
CA ALA A 63 6.94 -4.12 -6.62
C ALA A 63 7.33 -2.65 -6.46
N SER A 64 8.52 -2.36 -5.92
CA SER A 64 9.05 -1.01 -5.70
C SER A 64 9.03 -0.14 -6.96
N PHE A 65 9.37 -0.72 -8.12
CA PHE A 65 9.36 -0.02 -9.40
C PHE A 65 7.99 0.55 -9.77
N LEU A 66 6.89 -0.09 -9.35
CA LEU A 66 5.55 0.47 -9.55
C LEU A 66 5.10 1.34 -8.38
N TRP A 67 5.37 0.89 -7.15
CA TRP A 67 4.80 1.49 -5.96
C TRP A 67 5.32 2.90 -5.70
N TYR A 68 6.64 3.09 -5.74
CA TYR A 68 7.21 4.40 -5.40
C TYR A 68 6.84 5.50 -6.40
N PRO A 69 6.90 5.27 -7.73
CA PRO A 69 6.40 6.25 -8.69
C PRO A 69 4.89 6.51 -8.56
N PHE A 70 4.11 5.47 -8.23
CA PHE A 70 2.66 5.65 -7.98
C PHE A 70 2.40 6.57 -6.77
N ILE A 71 3.13 6.37 -5.68
CA ILE A 71 3.03 7.20 -4.48
C ILE A 71 3.56 8.61 -4.73
N GLU A 72 4.68 8.76 -5.44
CA GLU A 72 5.22 10.06 -5.83
C GLU A 72 4.20 10.87 -6.65
N ASN A 73 3.55 10.23 -7.61
CA ASN A 73 2.44 10.83 -8.35
C ASN A 73 1.27 11.19 -7.45
N SER A 74 0.97 10.38 -6.44
CA SER A 74 -0.09 10.67 -5.48
C SER A 74 0.21 11.94 -4.66
N VAL A 75 1.47 12.11 -4.24
CA VAL A 75 1.93 13.32 -3.54
C VAL A 75 1.88 14.55 -4.45
N SER A 76 2.27 14.43 -5.72
CA SER A 76 2.39 15.56 -6.64
C SER A 76 1.05 16.04 -7.21
N CYS A 77 0.08 15.12 -7.39
CA CYS A 77 -1.19 15.42 -8.03
C CYS A 77 -2.26 15.98 -7.08
N TYR A 78 -2.04 15.99 -5.76
CA TYR A 78 -3.07 16.39 -4.81
C TYR A 78 -2.53 17.26 -3.68
N LYS A 79 -3.17 18.42 -3.48
CA LYS A 79 -2.90 19.30 -2.34
C LYS A 79 -3.85 18.91 -1.20
N PRO A 80 -3.37 18.32 -0.10
CA PRO A 80 -4.24 17.96 1.00
C PRO A 80 -4.84 19.16 1.72
N GLY A 81 -6.04 18.92 2.27
CA GLY A 81 -6.68 19.78 3.26
C GLY A 81 -5.94 19.82 4.61
N VAL A 82 -6.63 20.32 5.63
CA VAL A 82 -6.06 20.53 6.97
C VAL A 82 -6.00 19.24 7.77
N ASN A 83 -6.97 18.35 7.59
CA ASN A 83 -7.12 17.13 8.38
C ASN A 83 -6.52 15.92 7.64
N LEU A 84 -5.51 15.34 8.26
CA LEU A 84 -4.78 14.18 7.75
C LEU A 84 -4.83 13.05 8.77
N THR A 85 -4.73 11.82 8.30
CA THR A 85 -4.68 10.65 9.17
C THR A 85 -3.58 9.70 8.72
N ILE A 86 -2.91 9.09 9.70
CA ILE A 86 -1.97 7.99 9.48
C ILE A 86 -2.60 6.73 10.06
N ASP A 87 -2.68 5.70 9.23
CA ASP A 87 -3.20 4.40 9.67
C ASP A 87 -2.55 3.25 8.89
N GLU A 88 -2.90 2.03 9.28
CA GLU A 88 -2.48 0.81 8.61
C GLU A 88 -3.55 0.25 7.66
N GLN A 89 -3.12 -0.17 6.47
CA GLN A 89 -3.93 -0.99 5.58
C GLN A 89 -3.33 -2.39 5.50
N PHE A 90 -4.19 -3.40 5.66
CA PHE A 90 -3.80 -4.80 5.60
C PHE A 90 -4.38 -5.46 4.35
N LEU A 91 -3.51 -5.80 3.41
CA LEU A 91 -3.90 -6.50 2.18
C LEU A 91 -3.74 -8.00 2.38
N LEU A 92 -4.87 -8.70 2.41
CA LEU A 92 -4.91 -10.16 2.58
C LEU A 92 -4.07 -10.84 1.51
N SER A 93 -3.16 -11.70 1.95
CA SER A 93 -2.24 -12.41 1.06
C SER A 93 -1.84 -13.74 1.66
N LYS A 94 -1.83 -14.77 0.82
CA LYS A 94 -1.24 -16.08 1.13
C LYS A 94 0.10 -16.29 0.40
N ALA A 95 0.63 -15.23 -0.21
CA ALA A 95 1.91 -15.30 -0.90
C ALA A 95 3.03 -15.59 0.10
N ARG A 96 4.00 -16.41 -0.30
CA ARG A 96 5.25 -16.58 0.46
C ARG A 96 6.09 -15.34 0.28
N CYS A 97 5.98 -14.42 1.24
CA CYS A 97 6.65 -13.13 1.21
C CYS A 97 7.34 -12.89 2.56
N PRO A 98 8.63 -12.46 2.59
CA PRO A 98 9.41 -12.35 3.83
C PRO A 98 8.86 -11.40 4.90
N PHE A 99 7.95 -10.50 4.52
CA PHE A 99 7.33 -9.47 5.37
C PHE A 99 5.81 -9.65 5.47
N THR A 100 5.32 -10.87 5.22
CA THR A 100 3.92 -11.22 5.49
C THR A 100 3.66 -11.15 6.98
N GLN A 101 2.64 -10.40 7.37
CA GLN A 101 2.25 -10.20 8.77
C GLN A 101 1.06 -11.11 9.10
N TYR A 102 1.00 -11.56 10.36
CA TYR A 102 -0.13 -12.31 10.91
C TYR A 102 -0.93 -11.42 11.87
N ILE A 103 -2.24 -11.35 11.67
CA ILE A 103 -3.18 -10.66 12.57
C ILE A 103 -4.13 -11.71 13.16
N PRO A 104 -3.94 -12.11 14.44
CA PRO A 104 -4.73 -13.16 15.06
C PRO A 104 -6.24 -12.86 15.12
N SER A 105 -6.62 -11.59 15.17
CA SER A 105 -8.01 -11.15 15.37
C SER A 105 -8.87 -11.13 14.09
N LYS A 106 -8.31 -11.43 12.92
CA LYS A 106 -9.06 -11.49 11.65
C LYS A 106 -9.41 -12.96 11.32
N LEU A 107 -10.25 -13.19 10.31
CA LEU A 107 -10.59 -14.53 9.77
C LEU A 107 -9.61 -14.97 8.68
N ASP A 108 -9.15 -14.01 7.86
CA ASP A 108 -8.02 -14.16 6.95
C ASP A 108 -6.82 -13.46 7.58
N ASN A 109 -5.95 -14.25 8.20
CA ASN A 109 -5.03 -13.70 9.20
C ASN A 109 -3.69 -13.29 8.62
N PHE A 110 -3.39 -13.63 7.37
CA PHE A 110 -2.12 -13.34 6.72
C PHE A 110 -2.28 -12.26 5.65
N GLY A 111 -1.32 -11.35 5.58
CA GLY A 111 -1.36 -10.25 4.64
C GLY A 111 -0.12 -9.38 4.66
N ILE A 112 -0.05 -8.49 3.68
CA ILE A 112 0.98 -7.47 3.58
C ILE A 112 0.42 -6.21 4.21
N LYS A 113 1.14 -5.67 5.19
CA LYS A 113 0.79 -4.45 5.88
C LYS A 113 1.41 -3.25 5.19
N PHE A 114 0.63 -2.19 5.00
CA PHE A 114 1.07 -0.90 4.50
C PHE A 114 0.75 0.17 5.54
N TRP A 115 1.66 1.11 5.69
CA TRP A 115 1.37 2.38 6.34
C TRP A 115 0.84 3.35 5.29
N LEU A 116 -0.26 4.02 5.59
CA LEU A 116 -0.88 4.99 4.70
C LEU A 116 -1.00 6.35 5.37
N PHE A 117 -0.80 7.39 4.57
CA PHE A 117 -1.08 8.76 4.91
C PHE A 117 -2.21 9.27 4.04
N VAL A 118 -3.31 9.68 4.65
CA VAL A 118 -4.58 9.89 3.96
C VAL A 118 -5.17 11.25 4.32
N CYS A 119 -5.70 11.96 3.32
CA CYS A 119 -6.50 13.15 3.56
C CYS A 119 -7.90 12.75 4.04
N VAL A 120 -8.30 13.23 5.21
CA VAL A 120 -9.54 12.80 5.87
C VAL A 120 -10.76 13.21 5.06
N ASP A 121 -10.76 14.42 4.49
CA ASP A 121 -11.95 14.97 3.84
C ASP A 121 -12.25 14.28 2.50
N SER A 122 -11.21 14.05 1.69
CA SER A 122 -11.32 13.43 0.36
C SER A 122 -11.15 11.91 0.34
N LYS A 123 -10.68 11.33 1.46
CA LYS A 123 -10.22 9.93 1.54
C LYS A 123 -9.07 9.61 0.57
N TYR A 124 -8.36 10.64 0.11
CA TYR A 124 -7.26 10.50 -0.84
C TYR A 124 -5.99 9.98 -0.15
N VAL A 125 -5.39 8.92 -0.69
CA VAL A 125 -4.10 8.41 -0.21
C VAL A 125 -3.00 9.32 -0.74
N LEU A 126 -2.38 10.08 0.16
CA LEU A 126 -1.29 11.00 -0.16
C LEU A 126 0.03 10.27 -0.34
N ASN A 127 0.32 9.38 0.60
CA ASN A 127 1.58 8.67 0.67
C ASN A 127 1.36 7.30 1.32
N GLY A 128 2.27 6.37 1.11
CA GLY A 128 2.23 5.07 1.74
C GLY A 128 3.46 4.23 1.41
N PHE A 129 3.81 3.32 2.31
CA PHE A 129 4.90 2.38 2.09
C PHE A 129 4.64 1.05 2.83
N PRO A 130 5.16 -0.07 2.31
CA PRO A 130 4.98 -1.37 2.93
C PRO A 130 5.75 -1.46 4.24
N TYR A 131 5.23 -2.23 5.18
CA TYR A 131 5.97 -2.65 6.36
C TYR A 131 6.81 -3.88 6.05
N THR A 132 8.14 -3.76 6.12
CA THR A 132 9.12 -4.79 5.73
C THR A 132 10.00 -5.30 6.88
N ASP A 133 9.54 -5.11 8.13
CA ASP A 133 10.20 -5.44 9.42
C ASP A 133 11.53 -4.72 9.70
N ALA A 134 12.17 -4.13 8.69
CA ALA A 134 13.38 -3.34 8.84
C ALA A 134 13.34 -2.16 7.86
N ASP A 135 13.50 -0.95 8.39
CA ASP A 135 13.73 0.27 7.61
C ASP A 135 15.14 0.75 7.96
N SER A 136 16.05 0.70 6.98
CA SER A 136 17.46 1.11 7.14
C SER A 136 17.60 2.61 7.36
N GLU A 137 16.59 3.40 6.99
CA GLU A 137 16.57 4.85 7.19
C GLU A 137 16.08 5.22 8.60
N ARG A 138 15.58 4.26 9.39
CA ARG A 138 15.08 4.53 10.74
C ARG A 138 16.24 4.75 11.72
N PRO A 139 16.29 5.90 12.41
CA PRO A 139 17.25 6.12 13.49
C PRO A 139 17.14 5.07 14.59
N ALA A 140 18.27 4.66 15.16
CA ALA A 140 18.33 3.60 16.18
C ALA A 140 17.58 3.97 17.47
N ASP A 141 17.51 5.27 17.79
CA ASP A 141 16.82 5.82 18.95
C ASP A 141 15.32 6.04 18.73
N GLN A 142 14.82 5.82 17.50
CA GLN A 142 13.44 6.08 17.13
C GLN A 142 12.62 4.79 17.01
N ALA A 143 11.49 4.74 17.71
CA ALA A 143 10.54 3.63 17.57
C ALA A 143 9.91 3.61 16.17
N VAL A 144 9.54 2.43 15.65
CA VAL A 144 8.91 2.28 14.32
C VAL A 144 7.72 3.22 14.14
N ARG A 145 6.83 3.27 15.14
CA ARG A 145 5.65 4.14 15.15
C ARG A 145 5.99 5.63 15.00
N GLU A 146 7.08 6.07 15.60
CA GLU A 146 7.53 7.47 15.52
C GLU A 146 8.13 7.74 14.14
N HIS A 147 8.94 6.81 13.64
CA HIS A 147 9.57 6.91 12.32
C HIS A 147 8.54 7.02 11.21
N VAL A 148 7.50 6.19 11.24
CA VAL A 148 6.41 6.22 10.26
C VAL A 148 5.74 7.60 10.25
N VAL A 149 5.40 8.13 11.44
CA VAL A 149 4.75 9.44 11.52
C VAL A 149 5.68 10.53 11.01
N MET A 150 6.93 10.57 11.47
CA MET A 150 7.90 11.58 11.05
C MET A 150 8.14 11.54 9.54
N LYS A 151 8.31 10.34 8.95
CA LYS A 151 8.52 10.15 7.51
C LYS A 151 7.37 10.71 6.67
N PHE A 152 6.12 10.54 7.11
CA PHE A 152 4.97 11.11 6.42
C PHE A 152 4.83 12.63 6.61
N THR A 153 5.14 13.13 7.80
CA THR A 153 4.91 14.54 8.13
C THR A 153 6.07 15.46 7.76
N GLN A 154 7.27 14.92 7.54
CA GLN A 154 8.48 15.70 7.25
C GLN A 154 8.28 16.75 6.13
N PRO A 155 7.61 16.46 5.00
CA PRO A 155 7.38 17.45 3.95
C PRO A 155 6.44 18.60 4.35
N TYR A 156 5.79 18.51 5.51
CA TYR A 156 4.78 19.45 6.00
C TYR A 156 5.25 20.25 7.23
N LEU A 157 6.43 19.95 7.78
CA LEU A 157 7.02 20.73 8.88
C LEU A 157 7.36 22.15 8.41
N GLY A 158 7.13 23.15 9.27
CA GLY A 158 7.36 24.57 8.94
C GLY A 158 6.38 25.19 7.92
N LYS A 159 5.35 24.44 7.49
CA LYS A 159 4.28 24.91 6.59
C LYS A 159 3.00 25.25 7.38
N PRO A 160 1.95 25.83 6.75
CA PRO A 160 0.69 26.08 7.45
C PRO A 160 0.19 24.84 8.19
N LYS A 161 -0.23 25.05 9.44
CA LYS A 161 -0.55 23.98 10.39
C LYS A 161 -1.61 23.04 9.80
N ARG A 162 -1.31 21.74 9.89
CA ARG A 162 -2.23 20.64 9.58
C ARG A 162 -2.41 19.78 10.82
N ASN A 163 -3.60 19.22 10.97
CA ASN A 163 -3.89 18.28 12.04
C ASN A 163 -3.65 16.85 11.54
N VAL A 164 -2.80 16.09 12.22
CA VAL A 164 -2.52 14.69 11.91
C VAL A 164 -3.13 13.83 13.02
N THR A 165 -4.21 13.15 12.69
CA THR A 165 -4.86 12.18 13.58
C THR A 165 -4.21 10.81 13.41
N THR A 166 -3.99 10.10 14.51
CA THR A 166 -3.44 8.75 14.49
C THR A 166 -4.18 7.88 15.51
N ASN A 167 -4.09 6.56 15.35
CA ASN A 167 -4.62 5.63 16.35
C ASN A 167 -3.68 5.50 17.57
N SER A 168 -4.07 4.68 18.55
CA SER A 168 -3.30 4.49 19.79
C SER A 168 -1.93 3.83 19.60
N TYR A 169 -1.71 3.11 18.50
CA TYR A 169 -0.40 2.52 18.19
C TYR A 169 0.66 3.60 17.96
N PHE A 170 0.28 4.70 17.30
CA PHE A 170 1.20 5.81 16.98
C PHE A 170 1.27 6.88 18.06
N SER A 171 0.18 7.06 18.82
CA SER A 171 0.06 8.12 19.83
C SER A 171 1.01 7.88 21.02
N ASN A 172 2.08 8.69 21.13
CA ASN A 172 2.99 8.64 22.26
C ASN A 172 3.55 10.04 22.62
N VAL A 173 4.01 10.21 23.87
CA VAL A 173 4.47 11.52 24.38
C VAL A 173 5.70 12.03 23.65
N LYS A 174 6.68 11.15 23.38
CA LYS A 174 7.94 11.51 22.69
C LYS A 174 7.70 12.09 21.29
N LEU A 175 6.71 11.56 20.58
CA LEU A 175 6.31 12.04 19.26
C LEU A 175 5.73 13.45 19.36
N CYS A 176 4.86 13.70 20.34
CA CYS A 176 4.30 15.04 20.59
C CYS A 176 5.39 16.06 20.93
N GLU A 177 6.33 15.69 21.81
CA GLU A 177 7.48 16.54 22.17
C GLU A 177 8.32 16.88 20.95
N ARG A 178 8.56 15.91 20.06
CA ARG A 178 9.31 16.12 18.82
C ARG A 178 8.60 17.08 17.87
N PHE A 179 7.27 17.03 17.76
CA PHE A 179 6.52 18.00 16.96
C PHE A 179 6.54 19.42 17.54
N ASN A 180 6.64 19.57 18.87
CA ASN A 180 6.75 20.88 19.51
C ASN A 180 8.09 21.58 19.27
N MET A 181 9.09 20.88 18.71
CA MET A 181 10.39 21.46 18.36
C MET A 181 10.40 22.14 16.97
N TYR A 182 9.30 22.06 16.20
CA TYR A 182 9.16 22.61 14.85
C TYR A 182 8.03 23.65 14.77
#